data_AF-A0AAD9MKP6-F1
#
_entry.id   AF-A0AAD9MKP6-F1
#
_cell.length_a   1.000
_cell.length_b   1.000
_cell.length_c   1.000
_cell.angle_alpha   90.00
_cell.angle_beta   90.00
_cell.angle_gamma   90.00
#
_symmetry.space_group_name_H-M   'P 1'
#
loop_
_entity.id
_entity.type
_entity.pdbx_description
1 polymer ?
#
loop_
_entity_poly.entity_id
_entity_poly.type
_entity_poly.pdbx_seq_one_letter_code
_entity_poly.pdbx_strand_id
1 'polypeptide(L)'
;MVAIELTDRFQELVDEIQTRQGASLEKQRAAELLRSLAARTSFTKAAHEIADDLRALRRLLKENKGAYARASFMTEAEGDRLEGEVGTLLRACGANIARLQALAEATVADGAAHRVGVVLSLSERLRATTAAYDKLRALRRQQLEQAAASRRRRQPPEAAELEELSGSVRHTETQVREVAALNQAFSAAVSHQTEQIERLYAEAVRATGHLERANVQLDKTARANRGGHWTLVAFMLLATLGLLLMDWWHS
;
A
#
# COMPACT_ATOMS: atom_id res chain seq x y z
N MET A 1 53.66 0.79 44.03
CA MET A 1 52.56 1.77 44.11
C MET A 1 52.18 2.19 42.68
N VAL A 2 51.55 1.30 41.89
CA VAL A 2 51.13 1.57 40.48
C VAL A 2 49.86 0.78 40.06
N ALA A 3 49.32 -0.12 40.89
CA ALA A 3 48.25 -1.04 40.45
C ALA A 3 46.81 -0.46 40.45
N ILE A 4 46.61 0.75 40.99
CA ILE A 4 45.26 1.33 41.16
C ILE A 4 44.81 2.10 39.89
N GLU A 5 45.72 2.78 39.19
CA GLU A 5 45.37 3.65 38.05
C GLU A 5 44.83 2.93 36.81
N LEU A 6 45.16 1.65 36.60
CA LEU A 6 44.78 0.95 35.36
C LEU A 6 43.30 0.55 35.36
N THR A 7 42.73 0.28 36.53
CA THR A 7 41.32 -0.11 36.68
C THR A 7 40.40 1.10 36.57
N ASP A 8 40.77 2.22 37.20
CA ASP A 8 40.00 3.46 37.14
C ASP A 8 39.93 4.01 35.71
N ARG A 9 41.06 4.03 34.99
CA ARG A 9 41.11 4.42 33.57
C ARG A 9 40.29 3.50 32.66
N PHE A 10 40.27 2.20 32.95
CA PHE A 10 39.47 1.25 32.18
C PHE A 10 37.97 1.46 32.42
N GLN A 11 37.56 1.68 33.66
CA GLN A 11 36.16 1.98 33.99
C GLN A 11 35.70 3.29 33.35
N GLU A 12 36.54 4.32 33.38
CA GLU A 12 36.25 5.61 32.75
C GLU A 12 36.08 5.50 31.22
N LEU A 13 36.92 4.69 30.56
CA LEU A 13 36.79 4.40 29.12
C LEU A 13 35.55 3.55 28.80
N VAL A 14 35.17 2.60 29.65
CA VAL A 14 33.95 1.80 29.47
C VAL A 14 32.71 2.67 29.63
N ASP A 15 32.68 3.54 30.64
CA ASP A 15 31.59 4.51 30.85
C ASP A 15 31.51 5.52 29.70
N GLU A 16 32.65 6.00 29.19
CA GLU A 16 32.68 6.90 28.04
C GLU A 16 32.18 6.21 26.75
N ILE A 17 32.54 4.93 26.55
CA ILE A 17 32.04 4.14 25.42
C ILE A 17 30.55 3.84 25.58
N GLN A 18 30.09 3.46 26.77
CA GLN A 18 28.66 3.19 27.04
C GLN A 18 27.80 4.45 26.91
N THR A 19 28.27 5.60 27.39
CA THR A 19 27.56 6.88 27.25
C THR A 19 27.56 7.36 25.79
N ARG A 20 28.67 7.24 25.05
CA ARG A 20 28.71 7.56 23.61
C ARG A 20 27.84 6.60 22.78
N GLN A 21 27.87 5.30 23.06
CA GLN A 21 27.02 4.33 22.38
C GLN A 21 25.54 4.51 22.75
N GLY A 22 25.23 4.76 24.03
CA GLY A 22 23.88 5.07 24.50
C GLY A 22 23.31 6.32 23.84
N ALA A 23 24.07 7.42 23.82
CA ALA A 23 23.67 8.65 23.14
C ALA A 23 23.52 8.48 21.62
N SER A 24 24.33 7.62 21.00
CA SER A 24 24.21 7.27 19.57
C SER A 24 22.94 6.46 19.29
N LEU A 25 22.64 5.45 20.11
CA LEU A 25 21.45 4.61 20.00
C LEU A 25 20.16 5.40 20.26
N GLU A 26 20.17 6.30 21.25
CA GLU A 26 19.06 7.23 21.52
C GLU A 26 18.78 8.14 20.31
N LYS A 27 19.83 8.71 19.70
CA LYS A 27 19.69 9.52 18.47
C LYS A 27 19.16 8.71 17.29
N GLN A 28 19.64 7.48 17.11
CA GLN A 28 19.15 6.58 16.07
C GLN A 28 17.66 6.23 16.28
N ARG A 29 17.26 5.89 17.51
CA ARG A 29 15.87 5.63 17.88
C ARG A 29 14.97 6.85 17.68
N ALA A 30 15.43 8.04 18.09
CA ALA A 30 14.67 9.28 17.89
C ALA A 30 14.47 9.59 16.38
N ALA A 31 15.52 9.42 15.56
CA ALA A 31 15.42 9.58 14.12
C ALA A 31 14.46 8.55 13.48
N GLU A 32 14.49 7.30 13.94
CA GLU A 32 13.60 6.23 13.50
C GLU A 32 12.14 6.50 13.87
N LEU A 33 11.88 6.98 15.09
CA LEU A 33 10.55 7.40 15.54
C LEU A 33 10.00 8.56 14.69
N LEU A 34 10.81 9.60 14.45
CA LEU A 34 10.42 10.73 13.60
C LEU A 34 10.12 10.28 12.16
N ARG A 35 10.93 9.38 11.61
CA ARG A 35 10.69 8.79 10.29
C ARG A 35 9.39 7.98 10.26
N SER A 36 9.10 7.21 11.32
CA SER A 36 7.85 6.44 11.42
C SER A 36 6.62 7.35 11.48
N LEU A 37 6.70 8.44 12.26
CA LEU A 37 5.62 9.41 12.42
C LEU A 37 5.36 10.18 11.12
N ALA A 38 6.41 10.64 10.44
CA ALA A 38 6.31 11.25 9.12
C ALA A 38 5.71 10.29 8.08
N ALA A 39 6.05 9.00 8.15
CA ALA A 39 5.46 7.97 7.30
C ALA A 39 3.99 7.66 7.65
N ARG A 40 3.56 7.84 8.92
CA ARG A 40 2.14 7.75 9.29
C ARG A 40 1.33 8.90 8.70
N THR A 41 1.81 10.13 8.81
CA THR A 41 1.09 11.30 8.31
C THR A 41 1.04 11.35 6.78
N SER A 42 2.12 10.96 6.10
CA SER A 42 2.16 10.87 4.63
C SER A 42 1.25 9.77 4.09
N PHE A 43 1.21 8.60 4.74
CA PHE A 43 0.31 7.50 4.37
C PHE A 43 -1.16 7.94 4.44
N THR A 44 -1.59 8.50 5.56
CA THR A 44 -2.99 8.89 5.75
C THR A 44 -3.41 9.98 4.77
N LYS A 45 -2.53 10.95 4.49
CA LYS A 45 -2.78 12.00 3.50
C LYS A 45 -2.94 11.41 2.09
N ALA A 46 -2.01 10.56 1.65
CA ALA A 46 -2.08 9.91 0.35
C ALA A 46 -3.35 9.04 0.20
N ALA A 47 -3.74 8.32 1.25
CA ALA A 47 -4.96 7.52 1.25
C ALA A 47 -6.23 8.37 1.07
N HIS A 48 -6.30 9.55 1.70
CA HIS A 48 -7.43 10.47 1.54
C HIS A 48 -7.49 11.06 0.13
N GLU A 49 -6.36 11.52 -0.41
CA GLU A 49 -6.27 12.04 -1.78
C GLU A 49 -6.78 11.02 -2.80
N ILE A 50 -6.30 9.76 -2.72
CA ILE A 50 -6.78 8.67 -3.58
C ILE A 50 -8.29 8.43 -3.39
N ALA A 51 -8.78 8.49 -2.15
CA ALA A 51 -10.19 8.26 -1.85
C ALA A 51 -11.11 9.35 -2.41
N ASP A 52 -10.63 10.61 -2.47
CA ASP A 52 -11.31 11.75 -3.08
C ASP A 52 -11.28 11.65 -4.62
N ASP A 53 -10.11 11.37 -5.20
CA ASP A 53 -9.94 11.18 -6.65
C ASP A 53 -10.87 10.08 -7.19
N LEU A 54 -10.90 8.93 -6.53
CA LEU A 54 -11.79 7.81 -6.91
C LEU A 54 -13.28 8.17 -6.78
N ARG A 55 -13.65 9.03 -5.80
CA ARG A 55 -15.02 9.52 -5.66
C ARG A 55 -15.38 10.47 -6.80
N ALA A 56 -14.50 11.41 -7.13
CA ALA A 56 -14.67 12.34 -8.24
C ALA A 56 -14.79 11.60 -9.57
N LEU A 57 -13.91 10.63 -9.82
CA LEU A 57 -13.93 9.81 -11.02
C LEU A 57 -15.23 9.02 -11.17
N ARG A 58 -15.68 8.35 -10.10
CA ARG A 58 -16.94 7.60 -10.12
C ARG A 58 -18.15 8.49 -10.37
N ARG A 59 -18.12 9.72 -9.84
CA ARG A 59 -19.16 10.73 -10.09
C ARG A 59 -19.17 11.14 -11.56
N LEU A 60 -18.00 11.45 -12.14
CA LEU A 60 -17.84 11.80 -13.55
C LEU A 60 -18.36 10.68 -14.47
N LEU A 61 -18.02 9.42 -14.19
CA LEU A 61 -18.53 8.28 -14.97
C LEU A 61 -20.05 8.14 -14.87
N LYS A 62 -20.62 8.39 -13.69
CA LYS A 62 -22.08 8.32 -13.48
C LYS A 62 -22.81 9.43 -14.24
N GLU A 63 -22.30 10.65 -14.18
CA GLU A 63 -22.86 11.82 -14.86
C GLU A 63 -22.79 11.66 -16.40
N ASN A 64 -21.72 11.06 -16.91
CA ASN A 64 -21.54 10.86 -18.35
C ASN A 64 -22.16 9.55 -18.89
N LYS A 65 -22.69 8.65 -18.04
CA LYS A 65 -23.24 7.34 -18.47
C LYS A 65 -24.28 7.47 -19.60
N GLY A 66 -25.12 8.51 -19.57
CA GLY A 66 -26.14 8.75 -20.60
C GLY A 66 -25.55 9.09 -21.97
N ALA A 67 -24.39 9.75 -22.00
CA ALA A 67 -23.65 10.10 -23.21
C ALA A 67 -23.00 8.87 -23.86
N TYR A 68 -22.57 7.88 -23.07
CA TYR A 68 -22.09 6.59 -23.59
C TYR A 68 -23.20 5.73 -24.20
N ALA A 69 -24.43 5.84 -23.71
CA ALA A 69 -25.55 4.98 -24.11
C ALA A 69 -26.21 5.38 -25.43
N ARG A 70 -26.00 6.62 -25.90
CA ARG A 70 -26.65 7.14 -27.12
C ARG A 70 -25.62 7.84 -28.00
N ALA A 71 -25.36 7.28 -29.18
CA ALA A 71 -24.37 7.81 -30.13
C ALA A 71 -24.63 9.27 -30.54
N SER A 72 -25.88 9.74 -30.48
CA SER A 72 -26.26 11.11 -30.84
C SER A 72 -25.98 12.17 -29.77
N PHE A 73 -25.67 11.78 -28.53
CA PHE A 73 -25.50 12.71 -27.41
C PHE A 73 -24.05 13.15 -27.16
N MET A 74 -23.08 12.51 -27.82
CA MET A 74 -21.66 12.82 -27.67
C MET A 74 -20.94 12.53 -28.97
N THR A 75 -20.31 13.55 -29.53
CA THR A 75 -19.51 13.41 -30.76
C THR A 75 -18.35 12.44 -30.54
N GLU A 76 -17.76 11.94 -31.62
CA GLU A 76 -16.59 11.06 -31.56
C GLU A 76 -15.44 11.74 -30.79
N ALA A 77 -15.11 12.98 -31.17
CA ALA A 77 -14.05 13.78 -30.55
C ALA A 77 -14.28 14.10 -29.06
N GLU A 78 -15.52 14.42 -28.65
CA GLU A 78 -15.84 14.64 -27.23
C GLU A 78 -15.70 13.35 -26.43
N GLY A 79 -16.11 12.21 -27.00
CA GLY A 79 -15.96 10.92 -26.36
C GLY A 79 -14.50 10.52 -26.19
N ASP A 80 -13.68 10.71 -27.21
CA ASP A 80 -12.25 10.41 -27.14
C ASP A 80 -11.53 11.30 -26.12
N ARG A 81 -11.90 12.59 -26.05
CA ARG A 81 -11.38 13.51 -25.04
C ARG A 81 -11.75 13.05 -23.63
N LEU A 82 -13.02 12.70 -23.40
CA LEU A 82 -13.50 12.21 -22.10
C LEU A 82 -12.81 10.89 -21.72
N GLU A 83 -12.69 9.95 -22.66
CA GLU A 83 -12.00 8.68 -22.45
C GLU A 83 -10.50 8.86 -22.16
N GLY A 84 -9.86 9.85 -22.80
CA GLY A 84 -8.48 10.25 -22.53
C GLY A 84 -8.29 10.84 -21.14
N GLU A 85 -9.20 11.72 -20.71
CA GLU A 85 -9.21 12.33 -19.38
C GLU A 85 -9.40 11.27 -18.28
N VAL A 86 -10.44 10.44 -18.43
CA VAL A 86 -10.73 9.33 -17.51
C VAL A 86 -9.54 8.36 -17.44
N GLY A 87 -8.95 8.00 -18.59
CA GLY A 87 -7.78 7.13 -18.64
C GLY A 87 -6.57 7.74 -17.91
N THR A 88 -6.38 9.05 -17.98
CA THR A 88 -5.30 9.75 -17.27
C THR A 88 -5.52 9.76 -15.76
N LEU A 89 -6.74 10.05 -15.31
CA LEU A 89 -7.09 10.01 -13.89
C LEU A 89 -6.95 8.61 -13.29
N LEU A 90 -7.40 7.59 -14.02
CA LEU A 90 -7.24 6.20 -13.61
C LEU A 90 -5.76 5.82 -13.46
N ARG A 91 -4.90 6.21 -14.41
CA ARG A 91 -3.44 6.02 -14.32
C ARG A 91 -2.84 6.71 -13.10
N ALA A 92 -3.22 7.96 -12.86
CA ALA A 92 -2.76 8.71 -11.69
C ALA A 92 -3.17 8.00 -10.38
N CYS A 93 -4.41 7.52 -10.28
CA CYS A 93 -4.87 6.74 -9.13
C CYS A 93 -4.05 5.46 -8.94
N GLY A 94 -3.79 4.70 -10.00
CA GLY A 94 -2.97 3.49 -9.94
C GLY A 94 -1.52 3.77 -9.47
N ALA A 95 -0.90 4.83 -9.99
CA ALA A 95 0.43 5.25 -9.53
C ALA A 95 0.43 5.69 -8.06
N ASN A 96 -0.61 6.40 -7.61
CA ASN A 96 -0.76 6.82 -6.23
C ASN A 96 -0.98 5.63 -5.29
N ILE A 97 -1.73 4.60 -5.71
CA ILE A 97 -1.87 3.35 -4.95
C ILE A 97 -0.53 2.60 -4.84
N ALA A 98 0.26 2.54 -5.92
CA ALA A 98 1.60 1.95 -5.85
C ALA A 98 2.51 2.69 -4.84
N ARG A 99 2.44 4.03 -4.80
CA ARG A 99 3.14 4.83 -3.78
C ARG A 99 2.61 4.57 -2.37
N LEU A 100 1.29 4.48 -2.21
CA LEU A 100 0.65 4.18 -0.93
C LEU A 100 1.09 2.82 -0.39
N GLN A 101 1.23 1.82 -1.27
CA GLN A 101 1.77 0.51 -0.93
C GLN A 101 3.21 0.59 -0.43
N ALA A 102 4.09 1.32 -1.13
CA ALA A 102 5.47 1.52 -0.67
C ALA A 102 5.54 2.19 0.71
N LEU A 103 4.64 3.16 0.99
CA LEU A 103 4.50 3.80 2.31
C LEU A 103 3.96 2.84 3.38
N ALA A 104 3.15 1.85 3.00
CA ALA A 104 2.66 0.82 3.91
C ALA A 104 3.78 -0.14 4.32
N GLU A 105 4.63 -0.54 3.37
CA GLU A 105 5.76 -1.45 3.59
C GLU A 105 6.90 -0.82 4.39
N ALA A 106 7.09 0.50 4.29
CA ALA A 106 8.19 1.22 4.93
C ALA A 106 8.07 1.41 6.46
N THR A 107 7.01 0.91 7.11
CA THR A 107 6.75 1.18 8.54
C THR A 107 6.61 -0.09 9.39
N VAL A 108 7.22 -0.06 10.58
CA VAL A 108 7.29 -1.19 11.51
C VAL A 108 5.95 -1.46 12.20
N ALA A 109 5.52 -2.73 12.17
CA ALA A 109 4.53 -3.51 12.94
C ALA A 109 3.21 -2.87 13.39
N ASP A 110 3.23 -1.66 13.94
CA ASP A 110 2.11 -1.06 14.64
C ASP A 110 1.18 -0.33 13.65
N GLY A 111 0.02 -0.94 13.39
CA GLY A 111 -0.94 -0.51 12.38
C GLY A 111 -0.72 -1.08 10.98
N ALA A 112 0.15 -2.08 10.81
CA ALA A 112 0.40 -2.73 9.51
C ALA A 112 -0.90 -3.29 8.89
N ALA A 113 -1.72 -3.99 9.69
CA ALA A 113 -3.01 -4.51 9.24
C ALA A 113 -3.97 -3.40 8.74
N HIS A 114 -4.02 -2.27 9.45
CA HIS A 114 -4.85 -1.13 9.03
C HIS A 114 -4.37 -0.56 7.69
N ARG A 115 -3.06 -0.34 7.52
CA ARG A 115 -2.49 0.21 6.29
C ARG A 115 -2.73 -0.71 5.10
N VAL A 116 -2.46 -1.99 5.26
CA VAL A 116 -2.70 -2.99 4.21
C VAL A 116 -4.20 -3.06 3.89
N GLY A 117 -5.08 -2.99 4.88
CA GLY A 117 -6.53 -2.91 4.69
C GLY A 117 -6.97 -1.67 3.91
N VAL A 118 -6.38 -0.50 4.17
CA VAL A 118 -6.65 0.74 3.42
C VAL A 118 -6.17 0.62 1.97
N VAL A 119 -4.97 0.10 1.74
CA VAL A 119 -4.45 -0.14 0.38
C VAL A 119 -5.39 -1.08 -0.39
N LEU A 120 -5.79 -2.20 0.21
CA LEU A 120 -6.76 -3.13 -0.39
C LEU A 120 -8.09 -2.47 -0.74
N SER A 121 -8.68 -1.73 0.21
CA SER A 121 -9.97 -1.08 0.01
C SER A 121 -9.92 -0.08 -1.14
N LEU A 122 -8.85 0.70 -1.24
CA LEU A 122 -8.67 1.67 -2.31
C LEU A 122 -8.40 0.99 -3.65
N SER A 123 -7.62 -0.10 -3.68
CA SER A 123 -7.39 -0.92 -4.88
C SER A 123 -8.67 -1.54 -5.41
N GLU A 124 -9.51 -2.09 -4.54
CA GLU A 124 -10.79 -2.66 -4.94
C GLU A 124 -11.74 -1.57 -5.47
N ARG A 125 -11.75 -0.38 -4.86
CA ARG A 125 -12.50 0.76 -5.39
C ARG A 125 -11.99 1.22 -6.75
N LEU A 126 -10.67 1.23 -6.97
CA LEU A 126 -10.08 1.53 -8.28
C LEU A 126 -10.52 0.48 -9.29
N ARG A 127 -10.38 -0.81 -8.98
CA ARG A 127 -10.82 -1.93 -9.83
C ARG A 127 -12.29 -1.84 -10.22
N ALA A 128 -13.17 -1.60 -9.24
CA ALA A 128 -14.60 -1.42 -9.50
C ALA A 128 -14.88 -0.22 -10.41
N THR A 129 -14.12 0.87 -10.28
CA THR A 129 -14.25 2.07 -11.11
C THR A 129 -13.74 1.82 -12.53
N THR A 130 -12.59 1.16 -12.69
CA THR A 130 -12.05 0.70 -13.98
C THR A 130 -13.04 -0.23 -14.69
N ALA A 131 -13.59 -1.22 -14.00
CA ALA A 131 -14.58 -2.13 -14.58
C ALA A 131 -15.87 -1.42 -15.01
N ALA A 132 -16.32 -0.42 -14.25
CA ALA A 132 -17.46 0.41 -14.64
C ALA A 132 -17.17 1.23 -15.90
N TYR A 133 -15.96 1.80 -15.99
CA TYR A 133 -15.49 2.52 -17.17
C TYR A 133 -15.41 1.61 -18.41
N ASP A 134 -14.81 0.42 -18.28
CA ASP A 134 -14.70 -0.53 -19.39
C ASP A 134 -16.07 -0.95 -19.94
N LYS A 135 -17.08 -1.12 -19.06
CA LYS A 135 -18.46 -1.37 -19.46
C LYS A 135 -19.06 -0.21 -20.27
N LEU A 136 -18.80 1.03 -19.87
CA LEU A 136 -19.28 2.22 -20.61
C LEU A 136 -18.63 2.33 -21.99
N ARG A 137 -17.33 2.06 -22.09
CA ARG A 137 -16.62 2.04 -23.38
C ARG A 137 -17.12 0.94 -24.30
N ALA A 138 -17.32 -0.26 -23.75
CA ALA A 138 -17.87 -1.38 -24.51
C ALA A 138 -19.29 -1.06 -25.02
N LEU A 139 -20.13 -0.45 -24.18
CA LEU A 139 -21.46 0.01 -24.57
C LEU A 139 -21.38 1.02 -25.72
N ARG A 140 -20.52 2.04 -25.63
CA ARG A 140 -20.38 3.05 -26.69
C ARG A 140 -19.92 2.44 -28.01
N ARG A 141 -18.94 1.52 -27.98
CA ARG A 141 -18.51 0.78 -29.19
C ARG A 141 -19.67 0.03 -29.83
N GLN A 142 -20.43 -0.72 -29.02
CA GLN A 142 -21.61 -1.44 -29.50
C GLN A 142 -22.65 -0.50 -30.11
N GLN A 143 -22.88 0.67 -29.51
CA GLN A 143 -23.83 1.67 -30.04
C GLN A 143 -23.36 2.27 -31.37
N LEU A 144 -22.06 2.58 -31.50
CA LEU A 144 -21.48 3.10 -32.74
C LEU A 144 -21.55 2.06 -33.87
N GLU A 145 -21.24 0.80 -33.58
CA GLU A 145 -21.36 -0.32 -34.53
C GLU A 145 -22.81 -0.52 -34.99
N GLN A 146 -23.78 -0.50 -34.06
CA GLN A 146 -25.20 -0.59 -34.38
C GLN A 146 -25.67 0.58 -35.25
N ALA A 147 -25.25 1.81 -34.92
CA ALA A 147 -25.55 3.00 -35.71
C ALA A 147 -24.96 2.90 -37.12
N ALA A 148 -23.69 2.52 -37.26
CA ALA A 148 -23.02 2.31 -38.54
C ALA A 148 -23.70 1.22 -39.39
N ALA A 149 -24.06 0.08 -38.79
CA ALA A 149 -24.76 -1.00 -39.47
C ALA A 149 -26.15 -0.56 -39.98
N SER A 150 -26.88 0.22 -39.18
CA SER A 150 -28.16 0.79 -39.59
C SER A 150 -28.00 1.81 -40.72
N ARG A 151 -26.89 2.56 -40.74
CA ARG A 151 -26.54 3.52 -41.79
C ARG A 151 -26.21 2.81 -43.11
N ARG A 152 -25.38 1.78 -43.05
CA ARG A 152 -25.03 0.93 -44.20
C ARG A 152 -26.27 0.28 -44.83
N ARG A 153 -27.22 -0.21 -44.01
CA ARG A 153 -28.50 -0.75 -44.52
C ARG A 153 -29.37 0.27 -45.27
N ARG A 154 -29.18 1.57 -45.00
CA ARG A 154 -29.94 2.66 -45.65
C ARG A 154 -29.21 3.28 -46.83
N GLN A 155 -27.95 2.92 -47.06
CA GLN A 155 -27.10 3.52 -48.09
C GLN A 155 -27.34 2.86 -49.46
N PRO A 156 -27.51 3.65 -50.52
CA PRO A 156 -27.52 3.11 -51.88
C PRO A 156 -26.14 2.54 -52.24
N PRO A 157 -26.05 1.50 -53.09
CA PRO A 157 -24.83 0.74 -53.36
C PRO A 157 -23.65 1.60 -53.86
N GLU A 158 -23.93 2.64 -54.65
CA GLU A 158 -22.92 3.57 -55.19
C GLU A 158 -22.22 4.41 -54.09
N ALA A 159 -22.94 4.74 -53.01
CA ALA A 159 -22.37 5.48 -51.87
C ALA A 159 -21.53 4.58 -50.94
N ALA A 160 -21.74 3.25 -50.97
CA ALA A 160 -20.96 2.30 -50.19
C ALA A 160 -19.55 2.09 -50.79
N GLU A 161 -19.43 2.02 -52.12
CA GLU A 161 -18.13 1.92 -52.82
C GLU A 161 -17.27 3.18 -52.62
N LEU A 162 -17.88 4.36 -52.67
CA LEU A 162 -17.19 5.64 -52.40
C LEU A 162 -16.68 5.76 -50.96
N GLU A 163 -17.41 5.20 -49.98
CA GLU A 163 -17.00 5.19 -48.58
C GLU A 163 -15.89 4.15 -48.31
N GLU A 164 -15.89 3.04 -49.03
CA GLU A 164 -14.83 2.02 -48.99
C GLU A 164 -13.50 2.57 -49.55
N LEU A 165 -13.55 3.28 -50.68
CA LEU A 165 -12.39 3.98 -51.26
C LEU A 165 -11.90 5.14 -50.39
N SER A 166 -12.81 5.90 -49.75
CA SER A 166 -12.46 7.00 -48.83
C SER A 166 -11.92 6.51 -47.47
N GLY A 167 -12.39 5.35 -47.01
CA GLY A 167 -11.93 4.70 -45.76
C GLY A 167 -10.44 4.36 -45.77
N SER A 168 -9.87 4.06 -46.95
CA SER A 168 -8.43 3.82 -47.11
C SER A 168 -7.56 5.06 -46.87
N VAL A 169 -8.13 6.27 -46.91
CA VAL A 169 -7.40 7.54 -46.72
C VAL A 169 -7.40 7.99 -45.25
N ARG A 170 -8.24 7.42 -44.38
CA ARG A 170 -8.22 7.63 -42.91
C ARG A 170 -7.09 6.89 -42.20
N HIS A 171 -6.00 6.56 -42.89
CA HIS A 171 -4.81 5.98 -42.28
C HIS A 171 -4.10 6.94 -41.29
N THR A 172 -4.53 8.20 -41.23
CA THR A 172 -4.21 9.17 -40.17
C THR A 172 -5.04 9.02 -38.88
N GLU A 173 -5.79 7.93 -38.74
CA GLU A 173 -6.48 7.48 -37.51
C GLU A 173 -5.53 6.70 -36.56
N THR A 174 -4.27 6.54 -36.95
CA THR A 174 -3.25 5.70 -36.30
C THR A 174 -2.73 6.27 -34.96
N GLN A 175 -2.96 7.56 -34.63
CA GLN A 175 -2.55 8.13 -33.33
C GLN A 175 -3.56 7.94 -32.18
N VAL A 176 -4.76 7.37 -32.42
CA VAL A 176 -5.80 7.18 -31.39
C VAL A 176 -5.96 5.71 -30.96
N ARG A 177 -5.60 4.74 -31.82
CA ARG A 177 -5.58 3.31 -31.45
C ARG A 177 -4.57 3.00 -30.33
N GLU A 178 -3.47 3.73 -30.26
CA GLU A 178 -2.46 3.58 -29.21
C GLU A 178 -3.01 3.96 -27.83
N VAL A 179 -3.83 5.02 -27.70
CA VAL A 179 -4.43 5.42 -26.42
C VAL A 179 -5.46 4.39 -25.95
N ALA A 180 -6.24 3.81 -26.87
CA ALA A 180 -7.18 2.75 -26.54
C ALA A 180 -6.48 1.46 -26.10
N ALA A 181 -5.41 1.05 -26.79
CA ALA A 181 -4.58 -0.08 -26.42
C ALA A 181 -3.85 0.15 -25.09
N LEU A 182 -3.31 1.35 -24.88
CA LEU A 182 -2.65 1.75 -23.65
C LEU A 182 -3.61 1.75 -22.45
N ASN A 183 -4.82 2.28 -22.63
CA ASN A 183 -5.85 2.26 -21.60
C ASN A 183 -6.31 0.83 -21.27
N GLN A 184 -6.37 -0.06 -22.26
CA GLN A 184 -6.68 -1.49 -22.03
C GLN A 184 -5.55 -2.21 -21.29
N ALA A 185 -4.30 -2.01 -21.71
CA ALA A 185 -3.13 -2.56 -21.03
C ALA A 185 -3.04 -2.08 -19.58
N PHE A 186 -3.35 -0.80 -19.33
CA PHE A 186 -3.43 -0.25 -17.98
C PHE A 186 -4.54 -0.91 -17.14
N SER A 187 -5.74 -1.08 -17.70
CA SER A 187 -6.85 -1.70 -16.98
C SER A 187 -6.52 -3.15 -16.58
N ALA A 188 -5.82 -3.88 -17.45
CA ALA A 188 -5.25 -5.19 -17.14
C ALA A 188 -4.19 -5.10 -16.02
N ALA A 189 -3.29 -4.12 -16.09
CA ALA A 189 -2.25 -3.91 -15.07
C ALA A 189 -2.84 -3.56 -13.69
N VAL A 190 -3.89 -2.73 -13.61
CA VAL A 190 -4.61 -2.45 -12.37
C VAL A 190 -5.26 -3.71 -11.79
N SER A 191 -5.90 -4.51 -12.65
CA SER A 191 -6.51 -5.76 -12.22
C SER A 191 -5.46 -6.72 -11.65
N HIS A 192 -4.31 -6.84 -12.32
CA HIS A 192 -3.20 -7.67 -11.87
C HIS A 192 -2.58 -7.14 -10.55
N GLN A 193 -2.35 -5.84 -10.45
CA GLN A 193 -1.83 -5.19 -9.23
C GLN A 193 -2.75 -5.45 -8.03
N THR A 194 -4.07 -5.45 -8.23
CA THR A 194 -5.04 -5.73 -7.15
C THR A 194 -4.92 -7.16 -6.63
N GLU A 195 -4.73 -8.15 -7.51
CA GLU A 195 -4.51 -9.56 -7.10
C GLU A 195 -3.22 -9.73 -6.29
N GLN A 196 -2.16 -9.02 -6.65
CA GLN A 196 -0.90 -9.05 -5.90
C GLN A 196 -1.07 -8.48 -4.47
N ILE A 197 -1.91 -7.47 -4.28
CA ILE A 197 -2.16 -6.85 -2.98
C ILE A 197 -2.93 -7.81 -2.05
N GLU A 198 -3.81 -8.67 -2.56
CA GLU A 198 -4.48 -9.69 -1.75
C GLU A 198 -3.50 -10.71 -1.16
N ARG A 199 -2.45 -11.07 -1.90
CA ARG A 199 -1.39 -11.96 -1.41
C ARG A 199 -0.58 -11.29 -0.30
N LEU A 200 -0.25 -10.01 -0.46
CA LEU A 200 0.43 -9.21 0.58
C LEU A 200 -0.40 -9.08 1.85
N TYR A 201 -1.73 -9.01 1.75
CA TYR A 201 -2.61 -9.05 2.92
C TYR A 201 -2.57 -10.38 3.65
N ALA A 202 -2.64 -11.50 2.91
CA ALA A 202 -2.52 -12.81 3.53
C ALA A 202 -1.17 -12.98 4.26
N GLU A 203 -0.09 -12.46 3.69
CA GLU A 203 1.23 -12.46 4.30
C GLU A 203 1.32 -11.52 5.51
N ALA A 204 0.78 -10.31 5.41
CA ALA A 204 0.75 -9.36 6.52
C ALA A 204 -0.07 -9.87 7.71
N VAL A 205 -1.24 -10.49 7.47
CA VAL A 205 -2.07 -11.12 8.52
C VAL A 205 -1.35 -12.29 9.17
N ARG A 206 -0.60 -13.09 8.39
CA ARG A 206 0.23 -14.16 8.95
C ARG A 206 1.34 -13.59 9.82
N ALA A 207 2.04 -12.55 9.35
CA ALA A 207 3.10 -11.89 10.09
C ALA A 207 2.61 -11.28 11.41
N THR A 208 1.43 -10.64 11.43
CA THR A 208 0.83 -10.14 12.69
C THR A 208 0.50 -11.28 13.64
N GLY A 209 -0.01 -12.41 13.13
CA GLY A 209 -0.24 -13.61 13.94
C GLY A 209 1.05 -14.22 14.52
N HIS A 210 2.18 -14.12 13.82
CA HIS A 210 3.48 -14.55 14.34
C HIS A 210 4.01 -13.61 15.41
N LEU A 211 3.87 -12.29 15.24
CA LEU A 211 4.27 -11.29 16.24
C LEU A 211 3.45 -11.41 17.53
N GLU A 212 2.14 -11.62 17.43
CA GLU A 212 1.28 -11.82 18.59
C GLU A 212 1.70 -13.06 19.40
N ARG A 213 1.97 -14.18 18.72
CA ARG A 213 2.50 -15.40 19.35
C ARG A 213 3.87 -15.18 19.98
N ALA A 214 4.76 -14.47 19.29
CA ALA A 214 6.09 -14.13 19.80
C ALA A 214 6.00 -13.27 21.06
N ASN A 215 5.10 -12.29 21.10
CA ASN A 215 4.91 -11.41 22.25
C ASN A 215 4.38 -12.19 23.47
N VAL A 216 3.45 -13.13 23.25
CA VAL A 216 2.98 -14.07 24.28
C VAL A 216 4.13 -14.96 24.78
N GLN A 217 5.04 -15.39 23.90
CA GLN A 217 6.23 -16.15 24.30
C GLN A 217 7.20 -15.30 25.11
N LEU A 218 7.51 -14.08 24.69
CA LEU A 218 8.36 -13.15 25.46
C LEU A 218 7.81 -12.91 26.86
N ASP A 219 6.50 -12.72 26.99
CA ASP A 219 5.85 -12.54 28.29
C ASP A 219 5.96 -13.80 29.17
N LYS A 220 5.76 -14.99 28.59
CA LYS A 220 5.99 -16.26 29.29
C LYS A 220 7.44 -16.39 29.78
N THR A 221 8.43 -16.05 28.94
CA THR A 221 9.85 -16.11 29.30
C THR A 221 10.22 -15.06 30.36
N ALA A 222 9.64 -13.86 30.29
CA ALA A 222 9.85 -12.79 31.26
C ALA A 222 9.31 -13.18 32.66
N ARG A 223 8.11 -13.79 32.71
CA ARG A 223 7.56 -14.32 33.97
C ARG A 223 8.41 -15.45 34.54
N ALA A 224 8.93 -16.35 33.70
CA ALA A 224 9.81 -17.43 34.14
C ALA A 224 11.12 -16.90 34.74
N ASN A 225 11.74 -15.89 34.13
CA ASN A 225 12.98 -15.31 34.64
C ASN A 225 12.76 -14.54 35.98
N ARG A 226 11.55 -14.01 36.20
CA ARG A 226 11.15 -13.39 37.46
C ARG A 226 11.02 -14.40 38.63
N GLY A 227 10.90 -15.69 38.36
CA GLY A 227 10.97 -16.72 39.41
C GLY A 227 12.41 -17.02 39.85
N GLY A 228 13.36 -17.04 38.91
CA GLY A 228 14.75 -17.46 39.15
C GLY A 228 15.51 -16.57 40.14
N HIS A 229 15.39 -15.25 40.02
CA HIS A 229 16.10 -14.33 40.93
C HIS A 229 15.63 -14.47 42.39
N TRP A 230 14.36 -14.76 42.63
CA TRP A 230 13.81 -14.92 43.98
C TRP A 230 14.32 -16.20 44.64
N THR A 231 14.46 -17.28 43.87
CA THR A 231 15.05 -18.54 44.38
C THR A 231 16.52 -18.39 44.78
N LEU A 232 17.31 -17.62 44.01
CA LEU A 232 18.70 -17.30 44.35
C LEU A 232 18.80 -16.47 45.62
N VAL A 233 17.98 -15.43 45.76
CA VAL A 233 17.95 -14.58 46.97
C VAL A 233 17.54 -15.40 48.20
N ALA A 234 16.51 -16.25 48.08
CA ALA A 234 16.08 -17.11 49.18
C ALA A 234 17.20 -18.07 49.63
N PHE A 235 17.92 -18.70 48.70
CA PHE A 235 19.06 -19.55 49.02
C PHE A 235 20.19 -18.79 49.73
N MET A 236 20.49 -17.57 49.27
CA MET A 236 21.53 -16.74 49.88
C MET A 236 21.19 -16.36 51.32
N LEU A 237 19.93 -16.00 51.59
CA LEU A 237 19.44 -15.72 52.95
C LEU A 237 19.49 -16.97 53.84
N LEU A 238 19.09 -18.13 53.32
CA LEU A 238 19.09 -19.39 54.05
C LEU A 238 20.52 -19.85 54.42
N ALA A 239 21.47 -19.71 53.49
CA ALA A 239 22.89 -19.96 53.74
C ALA A 239 23.46 -19.00 54.80
N THR A 240 23.09 -17.72 54.73
CA THR A 240 23.53 -16.70 55.70
C THR A 240 22.99 -16.99 57.10
N LEU A 241 21.71 -17.36 57.20
CA LEU A 241 21.06 -17.72 58.46
C LEU A 241 21.65 -19.02 59.05
N GLY A 242 21.99 -19.99 58.20
CA GLY A 242 22.63 -21.24 58.61
C GLY A 242 24.02 -21.00 59.22
N LEU A 243 24.83 -20.12 58.62
CA LEU A 243 26.12 -19.71 59.18
C LEU A 243 25.96 -19.01 60.53
N LEU A 244 24.96 -18.13 60.65
CA LEU A 244 24.67 -17.42 61.90
C LEU A 244 24.24 -18.37 63.03
N LEU A 245 23.42 -19.37 62.73
CA LEU A 245 22.98 -20.39 63.70
C LEU A 245 24.13 -21.31 64.12
N MET A 246 25.02 -21.66 63.18
CA MET A 246 26.19 -22.47 63.48
C MET A 246 27.18 -21.72 64.39
N ASP A 247 27.39 -20.43 64.13
CA ASP A 247 28.21 -19.55 64.97
C ASP A 247 27.62 -19.39 66.38
N TRP A 248 26.29 -19.23 66.49
CA TRP A 248 25.59 -19.17 67.77
C TRP A 248 25.67 -20.47 68.57
N TRP A 249 25.61 -21.63 67.91
CA TRP A 249 25.71 -22.93 68.58
C TRP A 249 27.14 -23.25 69.06
N HIS A 250 28.16 -22.66 68.42
CA HIS A 250 29.57 -22.87 68.74
C HIS A 250 30.13 -21.79 69.71
N SER A 251 29.35 -20.77 70.06
CA SER A 251 29.65 -19.81 71.16
C SER A 251 29.03 -20.25 72.47
#